data_AF-A0A838GB99-F1
#
_entry.id   AF-A0A838GB99-F1
#
_cell.length_a   1.000
_cell.length_b   1.000
_cell.length_c   1.000
_cell.angle_alpha   90.00
_cell.angle_beta   90.00
_cell.angle_gamma   90.00
#
_symmetry.space_group_name_H-M   'P 1'
#
loop_
_entity.id
_entity.type
_entity.pdbx_description
1 polymer ?
#
loop_
_entity_poly.entity_id
_entity_poly.type
_entity_poly.pdbx_seq_one_letter_code
_entity_poly.pdbx_strand_id
1 'polypeptide(L)'
;MLKATRTTSNRRCAAAVSGLAVTALALSVTAQPVLAAAGSVSPSTTLGAPAQVALGNGLTNLAHLDWLQDTVVPPQQKGHTTYRLAQEPELGVLWTYAEPNPDGSYRHVGGGDYDEASNTWSQGAFNADDVTRAAVVYLRHWQATGDAASRESAYELLRGVTYLQTATGKNAGNVVLWMQPDGTLNPSAEPVELPDPSDSDASYWLARTIWALGEGYAAFENDDPAFAGFLKNRLELAIDAVDRQALDSYGDYLNIDGERTPAWL
;
A
#
# COMPACT_ATOMS: atom_id res chain seq x y z
N MET A 1 -14.70 16.05 54.88
CA MET A 1 -14.54 17.53 54.98
C MET A 1 -13.08 17.85 55.29
N LEU A 2 -12.27 18.10 54.26
CA LEU A 2 -11.03 18.87 54.38
C LEU A 2 -10.79 19.53 53.02
N LYS A 3 -10.44 20.81 53.07
CA LYS A 3 -10.53 21.80 51.99
C LYS A 3 -9.60 21.53 50.81
N ALA A 4 -10.14 21.78 49.62
CA ALA A 4 -9.41 21.97 48.38
C ALA A 4 -8.55 23.24 48.41
N THR A 5 -7.38 23.17 47.77
CA THR A 5 -6.69 24.36 47.22
C THR A 5 -6.07 23.97 45.89
N ARG A 6 -6.76 24.31 44.79
CA ARG A 6 -6.21 24.28 43.43
C ARG A 6 -5.37 25.55 43.24
N THR A 7 -4.10 25.38 42.88
CA THR A 7 -3.22 26.48 42.50
C THR A 7 -3.36 26.72 41.00
N THR A 8 -3.92 27.86 40.63
CA THR A 8 -3.92 28.44 39.29
C THR A 8 -2.52 28.92 38.93
N SER A 9 -1.95 28.43 37.82
CA SER A 9 -0.77 29.02 37.19
C SER A 9 -1.13 29.49 35.79
N ASN A 10 -1.25 30.81 35.65
CA ASN A 10 -1.34 31.53 34.40
C ASN A 10 -0.05 31.34 33.60
N ARG A 11 -0.12 30.72 32.42
CA ARG A 11 0.86 30.95 31.36
C ARG A 11 0.16 31.50 30.14
N ARG A 12 0.71 32.63 29.71
CA ARG A 12 0.19 33.59 28.77
C ARG A 12 0.19 33.03 27.35
N CYS A 13 -0.82 33.46 26.60
CA CYS A 13 -0.96 33.37 25.17
C CYS A 13 0.31 33.79 24.43
N ALA A 14 0.67 33.03 23.40
CA ALA A 14 1.30 33.54 22.19
C ALA A 14 0.74 32.73 21.02
N ALA A 15 -0.36 33.21 20.44
CA ALA A 15 -0.85 32.74 19.16
C ALA A 15 0.02 33.37 18.07
N ALA A 16 0.69 32.54 17.27
CA ALA A 16 1.32 32.98 16.03
C ALA A 16 0.36 32.63 14.89
N VAL A 17 -0.47 33.61 14.52
CA VAL A 17 -1.25 33.60 13.29
C VAL A 17 -0.35 34.13 12.18
N SER A 18 0.01 33.28 11.23
CA SER A 18 0.63 33.70 9.97
C SER A 18 -0.38 33.51 8.85
N GLY A 19 -1.16 34.57 8.60
CA GLY A 19 -1.91 34.76 7.36
C GLY A 19 -1.16 35.73 6.45
N LEU A 20 -1.24 35.49 5.14
CA LEU A 20 -1.15 36.38 3.96
C LEU A 20 -0.53 35.56 2.81
N ALA A 21 -0.96 35.60 1.55
CA ALA A 21 -2.09 36.22 0.89
C ALA A 21 -2.18 35.54 -0.49
N VAL A 22 -3.37 35.12 -0.92
CA VAL A 22 -3.61 34.69 -2.31
C VAL A 22 -3.97 35.92 -3.12
N THR A 23 -3.02 36.42 -3.92
CA THR A 23 -3.27 37.45 -4.93
C THR A 23 -3.61 36.80 -6.26
N ALA A 24 -4.90 36.73 -6.56
CA ALA A 24 -5.40 36.42 -7.90
C ALA A 24 -5.35 37.68 -8.77
N LEU A 25 -4.44 37.72 -9.75
CA LEU A 25 -4.42 38.75 -10.79
C LEU A 25 -4.98 38.15 -12.08
N ALA A 26 -6.23 38.47 -12.38
CA ALA A 26 -6.85 38.19 -13.67
C ALA A 26 -6.39 39.23 -14.70
N LEU A 27 -5.61 38.81 -15.69
CA LEU A 27 -5.27 39.61 -16.88
C LEU A 27 -5.95 38.99 -18.10
N SER A 28 -7.10 39.56 -18.45
CA SER A 28 -7.78 39.34 -19.72
C SER A 28 -7.06 40.12 -20.81
N VAL A 29 -6.29 39.42 -21.65
CA VAL A 29 -5.71 39.96 -22.89
C VAL A 29 -6.50 39.40 -24.07
N THR A 30 -7.20 40.30 -24.77
CA THR A 30 -7.84 40.04 -26.06
C THR A 30 -6.78 40.06 -27.16
N ALA A 31 -6.48 38.91 -27.76
CA ALA A 31 -5.64 38.83 -28.95
C ALA A 31 -6.52 38.63 -30.19
N GLN A 32 -6.44 39.56 -31.14
CA GLN A 32 -7.05 39.45 -32.48
C GLN A 32 -6.23 38.49 -33.37
N PRO A 33 -6.86 37.79 -34.32
CA PRO A 33 -6.16 36.88 -35.22
C PRO A 33 -5.49 37.65 -36.36
N VAL A 34 -4.18 37.45 -36.52
CA VAL A 34 -3.46 37.79 -37.76
C VAL A 34 -3.33 36.50 -38.56
N LEU A 35 -4.00 36.42 -39.72
CA LEU A 35 -3.74 35.38 -40.71
C LEU A 35 -2.35 35.60 -41.32
N ALA A 36 -1.45 34.64 -41.13
CA ALA A 36 -0.26 34.48 -41.94
C ALA A 36 -0.22 33.06 -42.48
N ALA A 37 -0.40 32.93 -43.79
CA ALA A 37 -0.21 31.70 -44.55
C ALA A 37 1.27 31.54 -44.90
N ALA A 38 1.89 30.40 -44.55
CA ALA A 38 3.12 29.93 -45.19
C ALA A 38 3.41 28.45 -44.88
N GLY A 39 3.40 27.63 -45.92
CA GLY A 39 4.37 26.55 -46.15
C GLY A 39 4.28 25.28 -45.31
N SER A 40 3.50 24.30 -45.76
CA SER A 40 3.59 22.91 -45.31
C SER A 40 4.82 22.22 -45.93
N VAL A 41 5.84 21.99 -45.10
CA VAL A 41 6.89 20.98 -45.33
C VAL A 41 6.75 19.94 -44.22
N SER A 42 6.30 18.74 -44.58
CA SER A 42 6.18 17.61 -43.66
C SER A 42 7.49 16.81 -43.65
N PRO A 43 8.21 16.69 -42.52
CA PRO A 43 9.22 15.66 -42.38
C PRO A 43 8.52 14.32 -42.11
N SER A 44 8.68 13.37 -43.04
CA SER A 44 8.26 11.98 -42.87
C SER A 44 9.13 11.32 -41.78
N THR A 45 8.67 11.37 -40.54
CA THR A 45 9.16 10.50 -39.46
C THR A 45 8.15 9.38 -39.29
N THR A 46 8.46 8.20 -39.81
CA THR A 46 7.74 6.96 -39.46
C THR A 46 8.12 6.59 -38.03
N LEU A 47 7.42 7.17 -37.06
CA LEU A 47 7.33 6.61 -35.72
C LEU A 47 6.59 5.27 -35.86
N GLY A 48 7.26 4.18 -35.50
CA GLY A 48 6.63 2.86 -35.42
C GLY A 48 5.39 2.96 -34.53
N ALA A 49 4.24 2.55 -35.06
CA ALA A 49 3.02 2.51 -34.29
C ALA A 49 3.24 1.62 -33.05
N PRO A 50 2.78 2.03 -31.85
CA PRO A 50 2.82 1.15 -30.69
C PRO A 50 2.09 -0.15 -31.04
N ALA A 51 2.65 -1.28 -30.61
CA ALA A 51 2.03 -2.58 -30.77
C ALA A 51 0.59 -2.52 -30.23
N GLN A 52 -0.40 -2.78 -31.08
CA GLN A 52 -1.78 -2.90 -30.64
C GLN A 52 -1.89 -4.13 -29.74
N VAL A 53 -1.95 -3.90 -28.43
CA VAL A 53 -2.36 -4.92 -27.46
C VAL A 53 -3.81 -5.26 -27.79
N ALA A 54 -4.06 -6.53 -28.11
CA ALA A 54 -5.42 -7.02 -28.32
C ALA A 54 -6.21 -6.82 -27.01
N LEU A 55 -7.17 -5.89 -27.02
CA LEU A 55 -8.09 -5.69 -25.91
C LEU A 55 -9.03 -6.91 -25.86
N GLY A 56 -8.69 -7.90 -25.04
CA GLY A 56 -9.61 -8.97 -24.69
C GLY A 56 -10.75 -8.39 -23.86
N ASN A 57 -11.99 -8.42 -24.39
CA ASN A 57 -13.31 -8.26 -23.75
C ASN A 57 -13.50 -7.33 -22.52
N GLY A 58 -12.58 -6.42 -22.20
CA GLY A 58 -12.62 -5.53 -21.04
C GLY A 58 -11.71 -4.32 -21.23
N LEU A 59 -12.01 -3.23 -20.53
CA LEU A 59 -11.21 -1.99 -20.54
C LEU A 59 -10.05 -2.02 -19.54
N THR A 60 -9.98 -3.05 -18.69
CA THR A 60 -8.92 -3.21 -17.69
C THR A 60 -7.60 -3.57 -18.37
N ASN A 61 -6.57 -2.79 -18.11
CA ASN A 61 -5.21 -3.07 -18.59
C ASN A 61 -4.32 -3.39 -17.38
N LEU A 62 -3.89 -4.64 -17.27
CA LEU A 62 -3.03 -5.13 -16.19
C LEU A 62 -1.54 -5.09 -16.55
N ALA A 63 -1.16 -4.74 -17.78
CA ALA A 63 0.20 -4.92 -18.28
C ALA A 63 1.29 -4.27 -17.42
N HIS A 64 1.03 -3.09 -16.85
CA HIS A 64 2.01 -2.46 -15.95
C HIS A 64 2.08 -3.15 -14.59
N LEU A 65 0.95 -3.62 -14.07
CA LEU A 65 0.90 -4.37 -12.81
C LEU A 65 1.56 -5.74 -12.97
N ASP A 66 1.35 -6.41 -14.10
CA ASP A 66 2.01 -7.67 -14.46
C ASP A 66 3.53 -7.48 -14.56
N TRP A 67 3.98 -6.33 -15.08
CA TRP A 67 5.40 -5.98 -15.13
C TRP A 67 6.00 -5.64 -13.76
N LEU A 68 5.20 -5.15 -12.81
CA LEU A 68 5.62 -4.88 -11.43
C LEU A 68 5.66 -6.13 -10.55
N GLN A 69 4.99 -7.22 -10.93
CA GLN A 69 5.03 -8.47 -10.17
C GLN A 69 6.43 -9.08 -10.18
N ASP A 70 6.78 -9.69 -9.05
CA ASP A 70 8.00 -10.47 -8.89
C ASP A 70 7.75 -11.62 -7.91
N THR A 71 8.76 -12.45 -7.68
CA THR A 71 8.71 -13.54 -6.70
C THR A 71 9.92 -13.53 -5.79
N VAL A 72 9.73 -13.95 -4.54
CA VAL A 72 10.81 -14.11 -3.56
C VAL A 72 10.74 -15.46 -2.87
N VAL A 73 11.89 -16.00 -2.48
CA VAL A 73 11.99 -17.13 -1.55
C VAL A 73 12.47 -16.58 -0.22
N PRO A 74 11.57 -16.16 0.68
CA PRO A 74 11.98 -15.46 1.87
C PRO A 74 12.68 -16.42 2.86
N PRO A 75 13.67 -15.94 3.62
CA PRO A 75 14.30 -16.75 4.65
C PRO A 75 13.30 -17.11 5.75
N GLN A 76 13.63 -18.10 6.58
CA GLN A 76 12.83 -18.37 7.77
C GLN A 76 12.97 -17.21 8.76
N GLN A 77 11.84 -16.58 9.10
CA GLN A 77 11.78 -15.44 10.00
C GLN A 77 10.78 -15.70 11.12
N LYS A 78 11.15 -15.33 12.35
CA LYS A 78 10.35 -15.64 13.53
C LYS A 78 8.99 -14.96 13.43
N GLY A 79 7.93 -15.75 13.56
CA GLY A 79 6.56 -15.24 13.57
C GLY A 79 5.99 -14.92 12.20
N HIS A 80 6.70 -15.22 11.11
CA HIS A 80 6.22 -15.01 9.74
C HIS A 80 6.11 -16.33 8.99
N THR A 81 4.95 -16.55 8.37
CA THR A 81 4.64 -17.73 7.57
C THR A 81 3.42 -17.45 6.71
N THR A 82 3.21 -18.24 5.67
CA THR A 82 2.05 -18.11 4.78
C THR A 82 1.51 -19.47 4.36
N TYR A 83 0.43 -19.48 3.60
CA TYR A 83 -0.19 -20.69 3.10
C TYR A 83 0.80 -21.52 2.29
N ARG A 84 0.93 -22.80 2.67
CA ARG A 84 1.74 -23.81 1.98
C ARG A 84 3.20 -23.41 1.74
N LEU A 85 3.79 -22.53 2.56
CA LEU A 85 5.17 -22.05 2.38
C LEU A 85 6.22 -23.17 2.25
N ALA A 86 6.02 -24.32 2.91
CA ALA A 86 6.93 -25.45 2.80
C ALA A 86 6.81 -26.22 1.47
N GLN A 87 5.67 -26.13 0.79
CA GLN A 87 5.40 -26.80 -0.49
C GLN A 87 5.61 -25.86 -1.68
N GLU A 88 5.31 -24.58 -1.48
CA GLU A 88 5.38 -23.49 -2.44
C GLU A 88 6.28 -22.40 -1.82
N PRO A 89 7.62 -22.50 -1.95
CA PRO A 89 8.53 -21.61 -1.24
C PRO A 89 8.63 -20.21 -1.87
N GLU A 90 8.30 -20.08 -3.15
CA GLU A 90 8.22 -18.81 -3.86
C GLU A 90 6.89 -18.12 -3.52
N LEU A 91 6.96 -16.82 -3.21
CA LEU A 91 5.82 -15.97 -2.92
C LEU A 91 5.74 -14.85 -3.95
N GLY A 92 4.55 -14.61 -4.49
CA GLY A 92 4.28 -13.40 -5.27
C GLY A 92 4.41 -12.12 -4.44
N VAL A 93 5.12 -11.15 -5.01
CA VAL A 93 5.28 -9.79 -4.50
C VAL A 93 5.08 -8.80 -5.63
N LEU A 94 5.07 -7.51 -5.29
CA LEU A 94 4.92 -6.42 -6.24
C LEU A 94 5.91 -5.31 -5.91
N TRP A 95 6.74 -4.93 -6.88
CA TRP A 95 7.63 -3.78 -6.75
C TRP A 95 6.83 -2.52 -6.43
N THR A 96 7.29 -1.79 -5.42
CA THR A 96 6.61 -0.57 -4.96
C THR A 96 6.73 0.57 -5.96
N TYR A 97 7.89 0.79 -6.56
CA TYR A 97 8.10 1.87 -7.51
C TYR A 97 8.68 1.42 -8.85
N ALA A 98 8.46 2.28 -9.84
CA ALA A 98 9.07 2.22 -11.14
C ALA A 98 9.56 3.60 -11.54
N GLU A 99 10.79 3.69 -12.01
CA GLU A 99 11.36 4.95 -12.50
C GLU A 99 11.70 4.86 -13.99
N PRO A 100 11.49 5.93 -14.76
CA PRO A 100 11.87 5.95 -16.16
C PRO A 100 13.40 5.99 -16.31
N ASN A 101 13.89 5.29 -17.32
CA ASN A 101 15.23 5.37 -17.84
C ASN A 101 15.31 6.47 -18.92
N PRO A 102 16.51 6.97 -19.26
CA PRO A 102 16.68 7.99 -20.31
C PRO A 102 16.18 7.57 -21.70
N ASP A 103 16.08 6.27 -21.97
CA ASP A 103 15.59 5.70 -23.22
C ASP A 103 14.06 5.52 -23.25
N GLY A 104 13.36 5.89 -22.17
CA GLY A 104 11.90 5.77 -22.04
C GLY A 104 11.41 4.40 -21.54
N SER A 105 12.31 3.44 -21.30
CA SER A 105 11.96 2.22 -20.56
C SER A 105 11.79 2.53 -19.05
N TYR A 106 11.26 1.59 -18.27
CA TYR A 106 11.18 1.70 -16.81
C TYR A 106 12.10 0.68 -16.16
N ARG A 107 12.55 0.99 -14.94
CA ARG A 107 13.24 0.06 -14.04
C ARG A 107 12.48 -0.04 -12.71
N HIS A 108 12.55 -1.19 -12.07
CA HIS A 108 12.04 -1.37 -10.72
C HIS A 108 12.89 -0.62 -9.70
N VAL A 109 12.24 -0.04 -8.70
CA VAL A 109 12.86 0.78 -7.65
C VAL A 109 12.14 0.49 -6.33
N GLY A 110 12.90 0.34 -5.24
CA GLY A 110 12.35 0.22 -3.88
C GLY A 110 12.19 1.58 -3.20
N GLY A 111 11.67 1.60 -1.97
CA GLY A 111 11.53 2.79 -1.16
C GLY A 111 12.83 3.20 -0.46
N GLY A 112 13.18 4.48 -0.56
CA GLY A 112 14.34 5.07 0.11
C GLY A 112 15.66 4.89 -0.65
N ASP A 113 16.77 4.98 0.09
CA ASP A 113 18.12 4.91 -0.49
C ASP A 113 18.52 3.45 -0.75
N TYR A 114 19.09 3.18 -1.93
CA TYR A 114 19.60 1.86 -2.31
C TYR A 114 21.05 1.65 -1.87
N ASP A 115 21.32 0.53 -1.22
CA ASP A 115 22.66 0.04 -0.90
C ASP A 115 23.04 -1.14 -1.79
N GLU A 116 23.98 -0.91 -2.72
CA GLU A 116 24.48 -1.92 -3.66
C GLU A 116 25.21 -3.07 -2.95
N ALA A 117 25.87 -2.83 -1.83
CA ALA A 117 26.67 -3.86 -1.15
C ALA A 117 25.78 -4.95 -0.52
N SER A 118 24.61 -4.56 -0.02
CA SER A 118 23.63 -5.46 0.58
C SER A 118 22.47 -5.80 -0.35
N ASN A 119 22.33 -5.10 -1.49
CA ASN A 119 21.16 -5.16 -2.36
C ASN A 119 19.85 -4.90 -1.58
N THR A 120 19.86 -3.86 -0.74
CA THR A 120 18.72 -3.48 0.08
C THR A 120 18.36 -2.01 -0.13
N TRP A 121 17.12 -1.68 0.26
CA TRP A 121 16.60 -0.33 0.26
C TRP A 121 16.37 0.11 1.71
N SER A 122 16.60 1.40 2.02
CA SER A 122 16.41 1.90 3.39
C SER A 122 14.98 1.70 3.92
N GLN A 123 13.98 1.62 3.03
CA GLN A 123 12.65 1.10 3.36
C GLN A 123 12.49 -0.37 2.93
N GLY A 124 12.42 -0.63 1.63
CA GLY A 124 12.27 -2.00 1.09
C GLY A 124 11.90 -1.99 -0.39
N ALA A 125 11.96 -3.14 -1.04
CA ALA A 125 11.58 -3.29 -2.45
C ALA A 125 10.06 -3.44 -2.65
N PHE A 126 9.43 -4.11 -1.68
CA PHE A 126 8.02 -4.47 -1.71
C PHE A 126 7.34 -3.98 -0.43
N ASN A 127 6.19 -3.33 -0.55
CA ASN A 127 5.40 -2.92 0.62
C ASN A 127 4.04 -3.62 0.70
N ALA A 128 3.55 -3.80 1.93
CA ALA A 128 2.28 -4.45 2.20
C ALA A 128 1.09 -3.73 1.57
N ASP A 129 1.12 -2.39 1.46
CA ASP A 129 0.03 -1.59 0.89
C ASP A 129 -0.19 -1.92 -0.59
N ASP A 130 0.88 -1.86 -1.39
CA ASP A 130 0.86 -2.08 -2.83
C ASP A 130 0.53 -3.53 -3.19
N VAL A 131 1.15 -4.49 -2.49
CA VAL A 131 0.88 -5.92 -2.70
C VAL A 131 -0.60 -6.23 -2.39
N THR A 132 -1.13 -5.67 -1.30
CA THR A 132 -2.55 -5.81 -0.94
C THR A 132 -3.47 -5.23 -2.00
N ARG A 133 -3.20 -4.00 -2.47
CA ARG A 133 -4.03 -3.33 -3.47
C ARG A 133 -4.00 -4.07 -4.80
N ALA A 134 -2.82 -4.56 -5.21
CA ALA A 134 -2.66 -5.39 -6.40
C ALA A 134 -3.46 -6.69 -6.27
N ALA A 135 -3.38 -7.37 -5.13
CA ALA A 135 -4.16 -8.59 -4.87
C ALA A 135 -5.66 -8.35 -5.10
N VAL A 136 -6.21 -7.23 -4.62
CA VAL A 136 -7.63 -6.91 -4.85
C VAL A 136 -7.95 -6.58 -6.31
N VAL A 137 -7.04 -5.92 -7.03
CA VAL A 137 -7.21 -5.70 -8.48
C VAL A 137 -7.33 -7.04 -9.22
N TYR A 138 -6.41 -7.97 -8.95
CA TYR A 138 -6.42 -9.29 -9.58
C TYR A 138 -7.62 -10.15 -9.14
N LEU A 139 -8.00 -10.12 -7.86
CA LEU A 139 -9.20 -10.79 -7.36
C LEU A 139 -10.45 -10.33 -8.11
N ARG A 140 -10.64 -9.01 -8.21
CA ARG A 140 -11.82 -8.44 -8.87
C ARG A 140 -11.79 -8.67 -10.37
N HIS A 141 -10.63 -8.60 -11.00
CA HIS A 141 -10.49 -8.92 -12.41
C HIS A 141 -10.83 -10.39 -12.68
N TRP A 142 -10.30 -11.31 -11.88
CA TRP A 142 -10.64 -12.73 -11.95
C TRP A 142 -12.14 -12.97 -11.77
N GLN A 143 -12.75 -12.44 -10.70
CA GLN A 143 -14.19 -12.61 -10.44
C GLN A 143 -15.08 -12.03 -11.56
N ALA A 144 -14.65 -10.94 -12.21
CA ALA A 144 -15.39 -10.32 -13.30
C ALA A 144 -15.27 -11.06 -14.64
N THR A 145 -14.15 -11.75 -14.88
CA THR A 145 -13.79 -12.26 -16.22
C THR A 145 -13.61 -13.78 -16.28
N GLY A 146 -13.40 -14.44 -15.14
CA GLY A 146 -12.95 -15.83 -15.06
C GLY A 146 -11.47 -16.02 -15.40
N ASP A 147 -10.67 -14.95 -15.50
CA ASP A 147 -9.27 -15.04 -15.92
C ASP A 147 -8.39 -15.80 -14.92
N ALA A 148 -7.79 -16.91 -15.38
CA ALA A 148 -7.02 -17.80 -14.53
C ALA A 148 -5.65 -17.21 -14.12
N ALA A 149 -5.03 -16.38 -14.95
CA ALA A 149 -3.77 -15.72 -14.60
C ALA A 149 -3.97 -14.68 -13.48
N SER A 150 -5.11 -13.99 -13.50
CA SER A 150 -5.52 -13.07 -12.44
C SER A 150 -5.85 -13.82 -11.14
N ARG A 151 -6.49 -14.99 -11.23
CA ARG A 151 -6.69 -15.86 -10.06
C ARG A 151 -5.36 -16.24 -9.42
N GLU A 152 -4.39 -16.65 -10.24
CA GLU A 152 -3.06 -17.04 -9.77
C GLU A 152 -2.32 -15.85 -9.15
N SER A 153 -2.32 -14.70 -9.81
CA SER A 153 -1.72 -13.47 -9.27
C SER A 153 -2.35 -13.08 -7.93
N ALA A 154 -3.68 -13.18 -7.80
CA ALA A 154 -4.38 -12.94 -6.54
C ALA A 154 -3.96 -13.94 -5.44
N TYR A 155 -3.89 -15.23 -5.77
CA TYR A 155 -3.44 -16.27 -4.84
C TYR A 155 -2.02 -15.97 -4.32
N GLU A 156 -1.08 -15.71 -5.22
CA GLU A 156 0.31 -15.46 -4.89
C GLU A 156 0.52 -14.15 -4.11
N LEU A 157 -0.14 -13.06 -4.51
CA LEU A 157 -0.03 -11.79 -3.77
C LEU A 157 -0.69 -11.86 -2.38
N LEU A 158 -1.78 -12.61 -2.21
CA LEU A 158 -2.36 -12.87 -0.88
C LEU A 158 -1.42 -13.72 -0.02
N ARG A 159 -0.69 -14.67 -0.62
CA ARG A 159 0.37 -15.41 0.09
C ARG A 159 1.50 -14.48 0.51
N GLY A 160 1.92 -13.56 -0.35
CA GLY A 160 2.90 -12.50 -0.04
C GLY A 160 2.46 -11.60 1.12
N VAL A 161 1.25 -11.03 1.06
CA VAL A 161 0.70 -10.17 2.13
C VAL A 161 0.59 -10.92 3.46
N THR A 162 0.15 -12.18 3.45
CA THR A 162 0.03 -12.96 4.69
C THR A 162 1.37 -13.42 5.26
N TYR A 163 2.45 -13.41 4.46
CA TYR A 163 3.81 -13.55 4.98
C TYR A 163 4.28 -12.28 5.71
N LEU A 164 3.94 -11.09 5.18
CA LEU A 164 4.20 -9.80 5.83
C LEU A 164 3.43 -9.64 7.16
N GLN A 165 2.30 -10.34 7.33
CA GLN A 165 1.56 -10.38 8.59
C GLN A 165 2.33 -11.13 9.68
N THR A 166 2.52 -10.48 10.83
CA THR A 166 3.04 -11.11 12.05
C THR A 166 2.02 -12.14 12.55
N ALA A 167 2.36 -13.42 12.49
CA ALA A 167 1.46 -14.53 12.81
C ALA A 167 1.39 -14.89 14.30
N THR A 168 2.43 -14.54 15.07
CA THR A 168 2.55 -14.95 16.48
C THR A 168 3.26 -13.89 17.33
N GLY A 169 3.05 -13.94 18.64
CA GLY A 169 3.67 -13.02 19.60
C GLY A 169 2.80 -11.80 19.91
N LYS A 170 3.39 -10.80 20.58
CA LYS A 170 2.65 -9.61 21.06
C LYS A 170 2.03 -8.76 19.95
N ASN A 171 2.60 -8.82 18.75
CA ASN A 171 2.18 -8.06 17.57
C ASN A 171 1.33 -8.90 16.61
N ALA A 172 0.87 -10.10 17.02
CA ALA A 172 0.16 -11.01 16.12
C ALA A 172 -1.08 -10.35 15.47
N GLY A 173 -1.21 -10.46 14.14
CA GLY A 173 -2.27 -9.82 13.36
C GLY A 173 -1.85 -8.52 12.68
N ASN A 174 -0.87 -7.80 13.24
CA ASN A 174 -0.25 -6.64 12.60
C ASN A 174 0.66 -7.06 11.46
N VAL A 175 1.12 -6.08 10.69
CA VAL A 175 1.76 -6.30 9.40
C VAL A 175 3.05 -5.50 9.35
N VAL A 176 4.15 -6.17 9.02
CA VAL A 176 5.39 -5.50 8.66
C VAL A 176 5.20 -4.83 7.31
N LEU A 177 5.51 -3.54 7.22
CA LEU A 177 5.23 -2.77 6.02
C LEU A 177 6.16 -3.14 4.86
N TRP A 178 7.45 -3.37 5.11
CA TRP A 178 8.45 -3.49 4.06
C TRP A 178 9.17 -4.84 4.02
N MET A 179 9.49 -5.28 2.81
CA MET A 179 10.32 -6.44 2.52
C MET A 179 11.42 -6.07 1.52
N GLN A 180 12.61 -6.61 1.73
CA GLN A 180 13.78 -6.44 0.87
C GLN A 180 13.74 -7.37 -0.36
N PRO A 181 14.58 -7.14 -1.38
CA PRO A 181 14.64 -8.01 -2.57
C PRO A 181 14.86 -9.50 -2.28
N ASP A 182 15.54 -9.84 -1.18
CA ASP A 182 15.81 -11.21 -0.78
C ASP A 182 14.71 -11.83 0.11
N GLY A 183 13.62 -11.10 0.36
CA GLY A 183 12.52 -11.53 1.21
C GLY A 183 12.73 -11.30 2.71
N THR A 184 13.86 -10.73 3.14
CA THR A 184 14.02 -10.28 4.53
C THR A 184 13.06 -9.13 4.84
N LEU A 185 12.48 -9.15 6.03
CA LEU A 185 11.54 -8.12 6.46
C LEU A 185 12.30 -6.92 7.03
N ASN A 186 11.78 -5.71 6.78
CA ASN A 186 12.28 -4.47 7.37
C ASN A 186 11.21 -3.79 8.23
N PRO A 187 11.10 -4.15 9.53
CA PRO A 187 10.06 -3.61 10.40
C PRO A 187 10.22 -2.12 10.68
N SER A 188 11.44 -1.59 10.63
CA SER A 188 11.78 -0.19 10.96
C SER A 188 12.54 0.44 9.81
N ALA A 189 11.78 0.96 8.84
CA ALA A 189 12.29 1.60 7.65
C ALA A 189 12.88 3.00 7.94
N GLU A 190 13.73 3.48 7.05
CA GLU A 190 14.21 4.87 7.03
C GLU A 190 13.77 5.57 5.72
N PRO A 191 13.08 6.73 5.80
CA PRO A 191 12.67 7.43 7.02
C PRO A 191 11.62 6.66 7.83
N VAL A 192 11.65 6.84 9.15
CA VAL A 192 10.71 6.19 10.07
C VAL A 192 9.25 6.47 9.70
N GLU A 193 8.48 5.40 9.57
CA GLU A 193 7.03 5.41 9.38
C GLU A 193 6.36 4.91 10.66
N LEU A 194 5.25 5.56 11.07
CA LEU A 194 4.54 5.19 12.28
C LEU A 194 3.33 4.28 11.97
N PRO A 195 3.09 3.24 12.78
CA PRO A 195 3.86 2.84 13.97
C PRO A 195 5.26 2.29 13.63
N ASP A 196 6.20 2.40 14.56
CA ASP A 196 7.58 1.90 14.42
C ASP A 196 7.96 1.01 15.62
N PRO A 197 8.28 -0.29 15.43
CA PRO A 197 8.21 -1.04 14.17
C PRO A 197 6.82 -1.04 13.52
N SER A 198 6.77 -1.22 12.20
CA SER A 198 5.54 -1.17 11.38
C SER A 198 4.45 -2.16 11.79
N ASP A 199 4.80 -3.23 12.49
CA ASP A 199 3.85 -4.19 13.04
C ASP A 199 3.52 -3.95 14.53
N SER A 200 3.97 -2.85 15.13
CA SER A 200 3.84 -2.63 16.58
C SER A 200 2.47 -2.11 17.02
N ASP A 201 1.69 -1.51 16.12
CA ASP A 201 0.37 -0.95 16.42
C ASP A 201 -0.57 -1.01 15.19
N ALA A 202 -1.81 -0.57 15.37
CA ALA A 202 -2.76 -0.40 14.27
C ALA A 202 -2.24 0.60 13.24
N SER A 203 -2.48 0.31 11.95
CA SER A 203 -1.93 1.10 10.85
C SER A 203 -2.85 1.09 9.62
N TYR A 204 -2.61 2.01 8.69
CA TYR A 204 -3.34 2.04 7.41
C TYR A 204 -3.05 0.82 6.54
N TRP A 205 -1.85 0.23 6.62
CA TRP A 205 -1.53 -1.01 5.90
C TRP A 205 -2.18 -2.25 6.54
N LEU A 206 -2.39 -2.26 7.86
CA LEU A 206 -3.23 -3.28 8.50
C LEU A 206 -4.67 -3.22 8.00
N ALA A 207 -5.27 -2.02 7.96
CA ALA A 207 -6.64 -1.85 7.48
C ALA A 207 -6.83 -2.33 6.03
N ARG A 208 -5.84 -2.08 5.17
CA ARG A 208 -5.87 -2.57 3.79
C ARG A 208 -5.66 -4.08 3.72
N THR A 209 -4.79 -4.64 4.55
CA THR A 209 -4.64 -6.10 4.66
C THR A 209 -5.96 -6.77 5.04
N ILE A 210 -6.70 -6.22 6.02
CA ILE A 210 -8.05 -6.68 6.39
C ILE A 210 -9.00 -6.68 5.17
N TRP A 211 -8.97 -5.63 4.36
CA TRP A 211 -9.77 -5.54 3.14
C TRP A 211 -9.43 -6.66 2.13
N ALA A 212 -8.16 -6.87 1.81
CA ALA A 212 -7.76 -7.93 0.87
C ALA A 212 -8.06 -9.33 1.42
N LEU A 213 -7.87 -9.57 2.71
CA LEU A 213 -8.18 -10.87 3.32
C LEU A 213 -9.68 -11.16 3.26
N GLY A 214 -10.53 -10.17 3.49
CA GLY A 214 -11.98 -10.30 3.35
C GLY A 214 -12.42 -10.58 1.91
N GLU A 215 -11.90 -9.82 0.94
CA GLU A 215 -12.19 -10.04 -0.48
C GLU A 215 -11.67 -11.40 -0.96
N GLY A 216 -10.46 -11.77 -0.55
CA GLY A 216 -9.84 -13.06 -0.88
C GLY A 216 -10.62 -14.23 -0.29
N TYR A 217 -11.02 -14.16 0.98
CA TYR A 217 -11.88 -15.17 1.60
C TYR A 217 -13.15 -15.39 0.78
N ALA A 218 -13.88 -14.31 0.46
CA ALA A 218 -15.13 -14.39 -0.27
C ALA A 218 -14.94 -14.93 -1.70
N ALA A 219 -13.86 -14.55 -2.39
CA ALA A 219 -13.59 -14.99 -3.75
C ALA A 219 -13.18 -16.47 -3.83
N PHE A 220 -12.42 -16.97 -2.84
CA PHE A 220 -11.90 -18.34 -2.84
C PHE A 220 -12.80 -19.35 -2.11
N GLU A 221 -13.84 -18.94 -1.38
CA GLU A 221 -14.64 -19.84 -0.51
C GLU A 221 -15.16 -21.11 -1.21
N ASN A 222 -15.54 -20.98 -2.49
CA ASN A 222 -16.06 -22.09 -3.29
C ASN A 222 -15.01 -22.70 -4.24
N ASP A 223 -13.97 -21.94 -4.57
CA ASP A 223 -12.98 -22.26 -5.60
C ASP A 223 -11.73 -22.96 -5.01
N ASP A 224 -11.25 -22.48 -3.86
CA ASP A 224 -10.25 -23.14 -3.02
C ASP A 224 -10.63 -22.98 -1.52
N PRO A 225 -11.49 -23.87 -1.00
CA PRO A 225 -11.96 -23.77 0.39
C PRO A 225 -10.84 -23.86 1.43
N ALA A 226 -9.73 -24.53 1.12
CA ALA A 226 -8.60 -24.66 2.04
C ALA A 226 -7.84 -23.34 2.15
N PHE A 227 -7.60 -22.68 1.02
CA PHE A 227 -6.99 -21.34 1.01
C PHE A 227 -7.93 -20.30 1.64
N ALA A 228 -9.23 -20.33 1.33
CA ALA A 228 -10.20 -19.46 1.98
C ALA A 228 -10.22 -19.64 3.50
N GLY A 229 -10.20 -20.88 4.00
CA GLY A 229 -10.08 -21.17 5.44
C GLY A 229 -8.82 -20.57 6.06
N PHE A 230 -7.69 -20.61 5.36
CA PHE A 230 -6.46 -19.93 5.78
C PHE A 230 -6.63 -18.42 5.84
N LEU A 231 -7.20 -17.78 4.80
CA LEU A 231 -7.42 -16.34 4.76
C LEU A 231 -8.37 -15.87 5.88
N LYS A 232 -9.40 -16.66 6.19
CA LYS A 232 -10.30 -16.40 7.32
C LYS A 232 -9.54 -16.35 8.64
N ASN A 233 -8.66 -17.31 8.91
CA ASN A 233 -7.85 -17.32 10.13
C ASN A 233 -6.91 -16.10 10.20
N ARG A 234 -6.38 -15.67 9.05
CA ARG A 234 -5.53 -14.47 8.95
C ARG A 234 -6.31 -13.18 9.17
N LEU A 235 -7.55 -13.13 8.69
CA LEU A 235 -8.47 -12.03 8.92
C LEU A 235 -8.84 -11.92 10.40
N GLU A 236 -9.13 -13.05 11.06
CA GLU A 236 -9.40 -13.09 12.50
C GLU A 236 -8.22 -12.57 13.33
N LEU A 237 -6.98 -12.96 12.98
CA LEU A 237 -5.78 -12.40 13.62
C LEU A 237 -5.69 -10.87 13.47
N ALA A 238 -5.99 -10.34 12.27
CA ALA A 238 -5.96 -8.91 12.01
C ALA A 238 -7.05 -8.15 12.78
N ILE A 239 -8.25 -8.72 12.89
CA ILE A 239 -9.35 -8.16 13.70
C ILE A 239 -8.98 -8.15 15.18
N ASP A 240 -8.42 -9.26 15.69
CA ASP A 240 -7.94 -9.32 17.08
C ASP A 240 -6.88 -8.24 17.34
N ALA A 241 -6.07 -7.85 16.35
CA ALA A 241 -5.11 -6.77 16.51
C ALA A 241 -5.78 -5.40 16.61
N VAL A 242 -6.74 -5.11 15.74
CA VAL A 242 -7.57 -3.89 15.80
C VAL A 242 -8.29 -3.79 17.15
N ASP A 243 -8.88 -4.90 17.63
CA ASP A 243 -9.56 -4.94 18.93
C ASP A 243 -8.62 -4.59 20.09
N ARG A 244 -7.38 -5.07 20.05
CA ARG A 244 -6.38 -4.82 21.10
C ARG A 244 -5.77 -3.42 21.09
N GLN A 245 -5.85 -2.70 19.97
CA GLN A 245 -5.01 -1.51 19.71
C GLN A 245 -5.79 -0.25 19.35
N ALA A 246 -6.84 -0.39 18.54
CA ALA A 246 -7.68 0.73 18.14
C ALA A 246 -8.98 0.81 18.94
N LEU A 247 -9.53 -0.36 19.34
CA LEU A 247 -10.83 -0.43 20.02
C LEU A 247 -10.74 -0.64 21.53
N ASP A 248 -9.55 -0.58 22.11
CA ASP A 248 -9.35 -0.67 23.56
C ASP A 248 -10.04 0.48 24.34
N SER A 249 -10.25 1.59 23.65
CA SER A 249 -10.88 2.83 24.13
C SER A 249 -12.25 3.05 23.47
N TYR A 250 -12.88 1.99 22.93
CA TYR A 250 -14.18 2.11 22.29
C TYR A 250 -15.24 2.65 23.25
N GLY A 251 -15.95 3.68 22.82
CA GLY A 251 -16.95 4.37 23.64
C GLY A 251 -16.39 5.50 24.51
N ASP A 252 -15.07 5.64 24.59
CA ASP A 252 -14.42 6.81 25.16
C ASP A 252 -14.29 7.94 24.15
N TYR A 253 -14.20 9.17 24.66
CA TYR A 253 -14.15 10.38 23.85
C TYR A 253 -13.16 11.39 24.42
N LEU A 254 -12.46 12.07 23.53
CA LEU A 254 -11.58 13.19 23.80
C LEU A 254 -12.29 14.49 23.47
N ASN A 255 -11.90 15.58 24.15
CA ASN A 255 -12.25 16.93 23.71
C ASN A 255 -11.05 17.51 22.96
N ILE A 256 -11.15 17.60 21.64
CA ILE A 256 -10.11 18.14 20.76
C ILE A 256 -10.68 19.40 20.12
N ASP A 257 -10.05 20.55 20.36
CA ASP A 257 -10.51 21.87 19.88
C ASP A 257 -11.98 22.20 20.20
N GLY A 258 -12.49 21.67 21.31
CA GLY A 258 -13.87 21.86 21.76
C GLY A 258 -14.88 20.88 21.14
N GLU A 259 -14.43 20.02 20.23
CA GLU A 259 -15.24 18.95 19.64
C GLU A 259 -15.02 17.63 20.38
N ARG A 260 -16.12 16.88 20.53
CA ARG A 260 -16.11 15.55 21.15
C ARG A 260 -15.70 14.52 20.11
N THR A 261 -14.43 14.18 20.08
CA THR A 261 -13.85 13.22 19.14
C THR A 261 -13.79 11.83 19.78
N PRO A 262 -14.21 10.75 19.10
CA PRO A 262 -14.03 9.40 19.63
C PRO A 262 -12.55 9.12 19.91
N ALA A 263 -12.24 8.53 21.07
CA ALA A 263 -10.84 8.24 21.45
C ALA A 263 -10.21 7.09 20.65
N TRP A 264 -11.01 6.42 19.82
CA TRP A 264 -10.66 5.28 18.98
C TRP A 264 -10.54 5.64 17.48
N LEU A 265 -10.53 6.94 17.14
CA LEU A 265 -10.34 7.52 15.79
C LEU A 265 -9.26 8.60 15.82
#